data_AF-F7VFR4-F1
#
_entry.id   AF-F7VFR4-F1
#
_cell.length_a   1.000
_cell.length_b   1.000
_cell.length_c   1.000
_cell.angle_alpha   90.00
_cell.angle_beta   90.00
_cell.angle_gamma   90.00
#
_symmetry.space_group_name_H-M   'P 1'
#
loop_
_entity.id
_entity.type
_entity.pdbx_description
1 polymer ?
#
loop_
_entity_poly.entity_id
_entity_poly.type
_entity_poly.pdbx_seq_one_letter_code
_entity_poly.pdbx_strand_id
1 'polypeptide(L)' 'MEVFRRIGISHQVRPAAIAIAWILRRPEITGAILGARHPGQVDDLLKAAQIHPNAAEIEEIRPFLPEGKGTNVPAAAS' A
#
# COMPACT_ATOMS: atom_id res chain seq x y z
N MET A 1 -8.76 5.33 5.56
CA MET A 1 -9.37 4.73 4.36
C MET A 1 -9.77 5.76 3.30
N GLU A 2 -10.37 6.89 3.67
CA GLU A 2 -10.78 7.94 2.71
C GLU A 2 -9.62 8.46 1.86
N VAL A 3 -8.47 8.76 2.48
CA VAL A 3 -7.28 9.27 1.78
C VAL A 3 -6.80 8.33 0.67
N PHE A 4 -6.70 7.02 0.94
CA PHE A 4 -6.32 6.02 -0.06
C PHE A 4 -7.33 5.91 -1.20
N ARG A 5 -8.63 6.12 -0.93
CA ARG A 5 -9.66 6.12 -1.97
C ARG A 5 -9.53 7.33 -2.88
N ARG A 6 -9.36 8.52 -2.31
CA ARG A 6 -9.16 9.76 -3.06
C ARG A 6 -7.94 9.67 -3.97
N ILE A 7 -6.79 9.27 -3.42
CA ILE A 7 -5.56 9.06 -4.20
C ILE A 7 -5.80 7.98 -5.27
N GLY A 8 -6.48 6.89 -4.92
CA GLY A 8 -6.82 5.82 -5.86
C GLY A 8 -7.62 6.30 -7.07
N ILE A 9 -8.54 7.24 -6.90
CA ILE A 9 -9.30 7.86 -8.00
C ILE A 9 -8.35 8.59 -8.96
N SER A 10 -7.40 9.38 -8.45
CA SER A 10 -6.41 10.10 -9.27
C SER A 10 -5.52 9.15 -10.09
N HIS A 11 -5.21 7.97 -9.54
CA HIS A 11 -4.41 6.94 -10.21
C HIS A 11 -5.25 5.87 -10.93
N GLN A 12 -6.58 6.02 -10.98
CA GLN A 12 -7.53 5.06 -11.56
C GLN A 12 -7.36 3.61 -11.06
N VAL A 13 -7.07 3.47 -9.76
CA VAL A 13 -6.89 2.17 -9.09
C VAL A 13 -7.70 2.07 -7.80
N ARG A 14 -7.87 0.83 -7.32
CA ARG A 14 -8.52 0.59 -6.04
C ARG A 14 -7.63 1.07 -4.86
N PRO A 15 -8.22 1.44 -3.71
CA PRO A 15 -7.46 1.92 -2.55
C PRO A 15 -6.36 0.96 -2.08
N ALA A 16 -6.57 -0.35 -2.25
CA ALA A 16 -5.59 -1.38 -1.92
C ALA A 16 -4.29 -1.23 -2.74
N ALA A 17 -4.39 -0.85 -4.02
CA ALA A 17 -3.23 -0.61 -4.87
C ALA A 17 -2.39 0.56 -4.36
N ILE A 18 -3.03 1.64 -3.88
CA ILE A 18 -2.30 2.77 -3.26
C ILE A 18 -1.59 2.35 -1.98
N ALA A 19 -2.21 1.49 -1.16
CA ALA A 19 -1.55 0.95 0.04
C ALA A 19 -0.31 0.12 -0.31
N ILE A 20 -0.38 -0.69 -1.37
CA ILE A 20 0.76 -1.47 -1.87
C ILE A 20 1.86 -0.56 -2.42
N ALA A 21 1.50 0.42 -3.25
CA ALA A 21 2.43 1.42 -3.79
C ALA A 21 3.14 2.20 -2.68
N TRP A 22 2.43 2.54 -1.60
CA TRP A 22 3.01 3.20 -0.43
C TRP A 22 4.08 2.34 0.27
N ILE A 23 3.93 1.01 0.28
CA ILE A 23 4.94 0.08 0.80
C ILE A 23 6.12 0.02 -0.18
N LEU A 24 5.85 -0.26 -1.46
CA LEU A 24 6.87 -0.48 -2.50
C LEU A 24 7.70 0.76 -2.84
N ARG A 25 7.28 1.96 -2.43
CA ARG A 25 8.08 3.19 -2.59
C ARG A 25 9.43 3.16 -1.85
N ARG A 26 9.55 2.31 -0.82
CA ARG A 26 10.75 2.20 0.00
C ARG A 26 11.78 1.31 -0.70
N PRO A 27 12.96 1.81 -1.08
CA PRO A 27 13.96 1.03 -1.82
C PRO A 27 14.47 -0.19 -1.04
N GLU A 28 14.38 -0.17 0.29
CA GLU A 28 14.73 -1.31 1.15
C GLU A 28 13.72 -2.47 1.09
N ILE A 29 12.56 -2.27 0.49
CA ILE A 29 11.54 -3.30 0.32
C ILE A 29 11.69 -3.91 -1.08
N THR A 30 12.22 -5.13 -1.14
CA THR A 30 12.44 -5.85 -2.41
C THR A 30 11.15 -6.42 -3.01
N GLY A 31 10.11 -6.61 -2.19
CA GLY A 31 8.81 -7.09 -2.65
C GLY A 31 7.78 -7.15 -1.53
N ALA A 32 6.50 -7.15 -1.92
CA ALA A 32 5.36 -7.33 -1.03
C ALA A 32 4.65 -8.65 -1.35
N ILE A 33 4.39 -9.47 -0.33
CA ILE A 33 3.63 -10.71 -0.47
C ILE A 33 2.15 -10.39 -0.23
N LEU A 34 1.32 -10.65 -1.24
CA LEU A 34 -0.07 -10.18 -1.29
C LEU A 34 -0.99 -11.36 -1.62
N GLY A 35 -1.97 -11.62 -0.74
CA GLY A 35 -2.99 -12.64 -0.97
C GLY A 35 -4.08 -12.14 -1.91
N ALA A 36 -4.42 -12.92 -2.93
CA ALA A 36 -5.55 -12.68 -3.82
C ALA A 36 -6.55 -13.84 -3.72
N ARG A 37 -7.85 -13.51 -3.56
CA ARG A 37 -8.97 -14.46 -3.48
C ARG A 37 -9.71 -14.60 -4.81
N HIS A 38 -9.47 -13.71 -5.76
CA HIS A 38 -10.01 -13.81 -7.12
C HIS A 38 -9.07 -13.14 -8.15
N PRO A 39 -9.11 -13.54 -9.43
CA PRO A 39 -8.16 -13.09 -10.45
C PRO A 39 -8.06 -11.58 -10.61
N GLY A 40 -9.20 -10.89 -10.63
CA GLY A 40 -9.21 -9.42 -10.76
C GLY A 40 -8.53 -8.66 -9.62
N GLN A 41 -8.16 -9.29 -8.50
CA GLN A 41 -7.28 -8.65 -7.51
C GLN A 41 -5.86 -8.50 -8.03
N VAL A 42 -5.35 -9.51 -8.75
CA VAL A 42 -4.00 -9.53 -9.32
C VAL A 42 -3.77 -8.33 -10.24
N ASP A 43 -4.75 -7.98 -11.06
CA ASP A 43 -4.66 -6.82 -11.96
C ASP A 43 -4.40 -5.51 -11.20
N ASP A 44 -5.04 -5.32 -10.05
CA ASP A 44 -4.79 -4.15 -9.19
C ASP A 44 -3.45 -4.23 -8.47
N LEU A 45 -2.97 -5.43 -8.11
CA LEU A 45 -1.62 -5.59 -7.56
C LEU A 45 -0.56 -5.21 -8.59
N LEU A 46 -0.74 -5.62 -9.85
CA LEU A 46 0.17 -5.31 -10.95
C LEU A 46 0.20 -3.81 -11.25
N LYS A 47 -0.97 -3.15 -11.20
CA LYS A 47 -1.04 -1.69 -11.34
C LYS A 47 -0.37 -0.97 -10.18
N ALA A 48 -0.49 -1.48 -8.96
CA ALA A 48 0.14 -0.90 -7.77
C ALA A 48 1.67 -0.79 -7.89
N ALA A 49 2.31 -1.79 -8.50
CA ALA A 49 3.76 -1.82 -8.70
C ALA A 49 4.27 -0.71 -9.64
N GLN A 50 3.39 -0.10 -10.43
CA GLN A 50 3.71 0.98 -11.38
C GLN A 50 3.42 2.38 -10.80
N ILE A 51 2.84 2.45 -9.61
CA ILE A 51 2.47 3.72 -8.97
C ILE A 51 3.59 4.17 -8.05
N HIS A 52 4.01 5.41 -8.24
CA HIS A 52 4.93 6.10 -7.34
C HIS A 52 4.20 7.29 -6.71
N PRO A 53 3.71 7.15 -5.46
CA PRO A 53 3.06 8.25 -4.77
C PRO A 53 4.01 9.44 -4.64
N ASN A 54 3.55 10.63 -4.97
CA ASN A 54 4.34 11.84 -4.86
C ASN A 54 4.47 12.28 -3.39
N ALA A 55 5.32 13.27 -3.13
CA ALA A 55 5.58 13.76 -1.77
C ALA A 55 4.30 14.26 -1.06
N ALA A 56 3.40 14.94 -1.77
CA ALA A 56 2.16 15.43 -1.18
C ALA A 56 1.23 14.27 -0.79
N GLU A 57 1.07 13.28 -1.68
CA GLU A 57 0.27 12.08 -1.41
C GLU A 57 0.81 11.27 -0.21
N ILE A 58 2.14 11.20 -0.08
CA ILE A 58 2.82 10.57 1.05
C ILE A 58 2.49 11.30 2.36
N GLU A 59 2.59 12.62 2.37
CA GLU A 59 2.28 13.44 3.55
C GLU A 59 0.79 13.43 3.89
N GLU A 60 -0.09 13.27 2.90
CA GLU A 60 -1.52 13.06 3.14
C GLU A 60 -1.81 11.72 3.83
N ILE A 61 -1.05 10.67 3.51
CA ILE A 61 -1.23 9.34 4.11
C ILE A 61 -0.66 9.27 5.53
N ARG A 62 0.47 9.94 5.79
CA ARG A 62 1.27 9.84 7.02
C ARG A 62 0.45 9.94 8.33
N PRO A 63 -0.48 10.89 8.52
CA PRO A 63 -1.21 11.06 9.78
C PRO A 63 -2.15 9.91 10.12
N PHE A 64 -2.49 9.06 9.15
CA PHE A 64 -3.44 7.96 9.32
C PHE A 64 -2.77 6.61 9.58
N LEU A 65 -1.43 6.58 9.65
CA LEU A 65 -0.69 5.36 9.90
C LEU A 65 -0.53 5.14 11.40
N PRO A 66 -0.79 3.92 11.91
CA PRO A 66 -0.58 3.62 13.32
C PRO A 66 0.92 3.65 13.65
N GLU A 67 1.24 4.00 14.89
CA GLU A 67 2.59 3.85 15.42
C GLU A 67 2.89 2.36 15.66
N GLY A 68 3.98 1.84 15.08
CA GLY A 68 4.47 0.46 15.31
C GLY A 68 4.44 -0.48 14.10
N LYS A 69 4.73 -1.77 14.35
CA LYS A 69 4.64 -2.87 13.36
C LYS A 69 3.25 -3.51 13.48
N GLY A 70 2.62 -3.85 12.35
CA GLY A 70 1.23 -4.31 12.29
C GLY A 70 0.83 -5.35 13.35
N THR A 71 -0.46 -5.41 13.67
CA THR A 71 -1.02 -6.14 14.84
C THR A 71 -0.84 -7.66 14.83
N ASN A 72 -0.24 -8.24 13.79
CA ASN A 72 0.01 -9.68 13.62
C ASN A 72 1.49 -10.01 13.34
N VAL A 73 2.43 -9.19 13.81
CA VAL A 73 3.82 -9.66 13.93
C VAL A 73 3.88 -10.48 15.22
N PRO A 74 4.03 -11.83 15.17
CA PRO A 74 4.31 -12.58 16.38
C PRO A 74 5.53 -11.93 17.04
N ALA A 75 5.44 -11.65 18.34
CA ALA A 75 6.58 -11.17 19.11
C ALA A 75 7.75 -12.07 18.73
N ALA A 76 8.77 -11.48 18.10
CA ALA A 76 9.91 -12.23 17.59
C ALA A 76 10.35 -13.18 18.70
N ALA A 77 10.36 -14.48 18.40
CA ALA A 77 10.82 -15.49 19.34
C ALA A 77 12.22 -15.07 19.82
N SER A 78 12.31 -14.78 21.12
CA SER A 78 13.55 -14.49 21.82
C SER A 78 14.52 -15.66 21.78
#